data_AF-A0A7W7XHF9-F1
#
_entry.id   AF-A0A7W7XHF9-F1
#
_cell.length_a   1.000
_cell.length_b   1.000
_cell.length_c   1.000
_cell.angle_alpha   90.00
_cell.angle_beta   90.00
_cell.angle_gamma   90.00
#
_symmetry.space_group_name_H-M   'P 1'
#
loop_
_entity.id
_entity.type
_entity.pdbx_description
1 polymer ?
#
loop_
_entity_poly.entity_id
_entity_poly.type
_entity_poly.pdbx_seq_one_letter_code
_entity_poly.pdbx_strand_id
1 'polypeptide(L)'
;MAKERVTVCLPPCAPDDLRPALAAAMAPFEYDAQTDRPDEEWQGEWDYWYVSSGGLEFTVRSGHEDDPLIVRDGRGEDWPPRPRELCDGGPKGLLDLDTGRRHAAEAAGRRWDTWRAFSALHPPSLSYSYFRTKSHEDPGAYPEHRVLEDFARQPVIRAIRDDPALDERFGFDPVGWFGEDRDAFVKRDVDAVLPTIALLTLDGRWLSGGSHPYDVYFNEYVDSLPDDTILVRVLYHG
;
A
#
# COMPACT_ATOMS: atom_id res chain seq x y z
N MET A 1 -12.75 16.38 1.47
CA MET A 1 -11.90 15.27 1.94
C MET A 1 -11.00 14.85 0.79
N ALA A 2 -10.06 13.93 0.99
CA ALA A 2 -9.14 13.50 -0.07
C ALA A 2 -9.77 12.37 -0.90
N LYS A 3 -9.35 12.24 -2.17
CA LYS A 3 -9.72 11.10 -3.02
C LYS A 3 -8.89 9.89 -2.61
N GLU A 4 -9.57 8.81 -2.26
CA GLU A 4 -8.98 7.55 -1.79
C GLU A 4 -9.27 6.41 -2.77
N ARG A 5 -8.70 5.23 -2.51
CA ARG A 5 -8.73 4.09 -3.44
C ARG A 5 -9.10 2.81 -2.72
N VAL A 6 -10.04 2.08 -3.31
CA VAL A 6 -10.43 0.74 -2.87
C VAL A 6 -10.17 -0.26 -3.99
N THR A 7 -9.69 -1.46 -3.62
CA THR A 7 -9.73 -2.61 -4.52
C THR A 7 -11.02 -3.35 -4.28
N VAL A 8 -11.87 -3.44 -5.29
CA VAL A 8 -13.11 -4.19 -5.21
C VAL A 8 -12.91 -5.54 -5.87
N CYS A 9 -13.23 -6.60 -5.12
CA CYS A 9 -13.30 -7.96 -5.64
C CYS A 9 -14.74 -8.30 -5.99
N LEU A 10 -15.00 -8.70 -7.23
CA LEU A 10 -16.32 -9.09 -7.70
C LEU A 10 -16.31 -10.52 -8.27
N PRO A 11 -17.43 -11.25 -8.19
CA PRO A 11 -17.61 -12.48 -8.96
C PRO A 11 -17.39 -12.24 -10.46
N PRO A 12 -17.11 -13.30 -11.24
CA PRO A 12 -17.01 -13.21 -12.70
C PRO A 12 -18.28 -12.58 -13.28
N CYS A 13 -18.12 -11.55 -14.11
CA CYS A 13 -19.22 -10.87 -14.78
C CYS A 13 -18.84 -10.44 -16.19
N ALA A 14 -19.83 -10.22 -17.06
CA ALA A 14 -19.59 -9.68 -18.38
C ALA A 14 -19.20 -8.19 -18.29
N PRO A 15 -18.47 -7.64 -19.29
CA PRO A 15 -18.06 -6.24 -19.28
C PRO A 15 -19.22 -5.25 -19.04
N ASP A 16 -20.38 -5.50 -19.67
CA ASP A 16 -21.56 -4.64 -19.54
C ASP A 16 -22.19 -4.69 -18.13
N ASP A 17 -21.94 -5.76 -17.38
CA ASP A 17 -22.45 -5.96 -16.02
C ASP A 17 -21.50 -5.41 -14.94
N LEU A 18 -20.28 -5.00 -15.30
CA LEU A 18 -19.27 -4.57 -14.34
C LEU A 18 -19.72 -3.37 -13.51
N ARG A 19 -20.21 -2.31 -14.18
CA ARG A 19 -20.65 -1.08 -13.48
C ARG A 19 -21.84 -1.34 -12.56
N PRO A 20 -22.90 -2.05 -12.99
CA PRO A 20 -23.97 -2.48 -12.09
C PRO A 20 -23.46 -3.31 -10.89
N ALA A 21 -22.52 -4.24 -11.11
CA ALA A 21 -21.96 -5.07 -10.05
C ALA A 21 -21.14 -4.24 -9.04
N LEU A 22 -20.31 -3.30 -9.51
CA LEU A 22 -19.60 -2.34 -8.66
C LEU A 22 -20.56 -1.48 -7.86
N ALA A 23 -21.61 -0.94 -8.49
CA ALA A 23 -22.61 -0.14 -7.80
C ALA A 23 -23.30 -0.92 -6.69
N ALA A 24 -23.69 -2.17 -6.95
CA ALA A 24 -24.29 -3.04 -5.93
C ALA A 24 -23.34 -3.35 -4.77
N ALA A 25 -22.05 -3.59 -5.06
CA ALA A 25 -21.05 -3.88 -4.04
C ALA A 25 -20.70 -2.64 -3.18
N MET A 26 -20.65 -1.45 -3.78
CA MET A 26 -20.31 -0.19 -3.10
C MET A 26 -21.49 0.41 -2.32
N ALA A 27 -22.74 0.16 -2.74
CA ALA A 27 -23.95 0.76 -2.18
C ALA A 27 -24.09 0.71 -0.64
N PRO A 28 -23.69 -0.37 0.07
CA PRO A 28 -23.79 -0.41 1.53
C PRO A 28 -22.93 0.64 2.26
N PHE A 29 -21.92 1.18 1.58
CA PHE A 29 -20.92 2.11 2.12
C PHE A 29 -21.14 3.56 1.69
N GLU A 30 -22.27 3.86 1.03
CA GLU A 30 -22.64 5.23 0.68
C GLU A 30 -22.85 6.06 1.95
N TYR A 31 -22.23 7.24 2.00
CA TYR A 31 -22.21 8.15 3.15
C TYR A 31 -23.62 8.47 3.66
N ASP A 32 -24.56 8.71 2.74
CA ASP A 32 -25.94 9.09 3.02
C ASP A 32 -26.90 7.90 3.18
N ALA A 33 -26.45 6.65 2.97
CA ALA A 33 -27.34 5.48 3.04
C ALA A 33 -27.75 5.09 4.48
N GLN A 34 -27.08 5.63 5.50
CA GLN A 34 -27.30 5.27 6.91
C GLN A 34 -27.91 6.43 7.72
N THR A 35 -29.08 6.93 7.32
CA THR A 35 -29.77 8.03 8.02
C THR A 35 -30.36 7.66 9.38
N ASP A 36 -30.56 6.36 9.65
CA ASP A 36 -31.39 5.90 10.78
C ASP A 36 -30.59 5.24 11.94
N ARG A 37 -29.25 5.14 11.85
CA ARG A 37 -28.40 4.48 12.89
C ARG A 37 -27.04 5.17 13.07
N PRO A 38 -26.99 6.33 13.74
CA PRO A 38 -25.78 7.17 13.74
C PRO A 38 -24.64 6.73 14.68
N ASP A 39 -24.85 5.87 15.68
CA ASP A 39 -23.93 5.92 16.84
C ASP A 39 -22.94 4.76 17.04
N GLU A 40 -23.02 3.60 16.36
CA GLU A 40 -22.04 2.50 16.61
C GLU A 40 -21.58 1.69 15.38
N GLU A 41 -22.25 1.78 14.23
CA GLU A 41 -21.94 1.01 13.01
C GLU A 41 -21.85 1.89 11.74
N TRP A 42 -21.50 3.17 11.87
CA TRP A 42 -21.40 4.05 10.71
C TRP A 42 -20.28 3.56 9.77
N GLN A 43 -20.66 3.11 8.56
CA GLN A 43 -19.75 2.65 7.49
C GLN A 43 -19.84 3.53 6.24
N GLY A 44 -20.22 4.80 6.40
CA GLY A 44 -20.22 5.75 5.30
C GLY A 44 -18.79 6.04 4.86
N GLU A 45 -18.39 5.50 3.72
CA GLU A 45 -17.02 5.61 3.20
C GLU A 45 -16.96 6.57 2.01
N TRP A 46 -18.09 6.83 1.32
CA TRP A 46 -18.08 7.61 0.09
C TRP A 46 -19.32 8.44 -0.21
N ASP A 47 -19.15 9.62 -0.82
CA ASP A 47 -20.21 10.45 -1.41
C ASP A 47 -20.29 10.30 -2.95
N TYR A 48 -19.17 9.99 -3.62
CA TYR A 48 -19.13 9.52 -5.00
C TYR A 48 -17.92 8.61 -5.28
N TRP A 49 -18.03 7.79 -6.33
CA TRP A 49 -16.95 6.92 -6.79
C TRP A 49 -16.92 6.80 -8.32
N TYR A 50 -15.77 6.38 -8.86
CA TYR A 50 -15.62 5.99 -10.26
C TYR A 50 -14.47 4.99 -10.39
N VAL A 51 -14.55 4.12 -11.40
CA VAL A 51 -13.45 3.22 -11.75
C VAL A 51 -12.25 4.07 -12.10
N SER A 52 -11.15 3.90 -11.38
CA SER A 52 -9.86 4.53 -11.68
C SER A 52 -8.81 3.99 -10.72
N SER A 53 -7.67 3.59 -11.28
CA SER A 53 -6.50 3.26 -10.48
C SER A 53 -5.79 4.48 -9.88
N GLY A 54 -6.00 5.67 -10.47
CA GLY A 54 -5.38 6.92 -10.03
C GLY A 54 -3.86 6.85 -9.87
N GLY A 55 -3.14 6.12 -10.73
CA GLY A 55 -1.68 5.92 -10.63
C GLY A 55 -1.24 4.63 -9.95
N LEU A 56 -2.18 3.78 -9.51
CA LEU A 56 -1.94 2.43 -8.99
C LEU A 56 -2.48 1.37 -9.96
N GLU A 57 -2.23 1.55 -11.26
CA GLU A 57 -2.66 0.62 -12.31
C GLU A 57 -2.19 -0.81 -12.03
N PHE A 58 -3.02 -1.78 -12.40
CA PHE A 58 -2.56 -3.16 -12.55
C PHE A 58 -1.77 -3.29 -13.87
N THR A 59 -0.80 -4.20 -13.88
CA THR A 59 -0.17 -4.64 -15.12
C THR A 59 -0.98 -5.79 -15.72
N VAL A 60 -1.27 -5.72 -17.01
CA VAL A 60 -1.92 -6.79 -17.77
C VAL A 60 -0.88 -7.86 -18.07
N ARG A 61 -1.27 -9.13 -17.94
CA ARG A 61 -0.42 -10.26 -18.31
C ARG A 61 -0.12 -10.21 -19.81
N SER A 62 1.15 -10.42 -20.16
CA SER A 62 1.59 -10.36 -21.55
C SER A 62 0.76 -11.29 -22.46
N GLY A 63 0.29 -10.75 -23.59
CA GLY A 63 -0.56 -11.44 -24.56
C GLY A 63 -2.06 -11.28 -24.33
N HIS A 64 -2.48 -10.62 -23.24
CA HIS A 64 -3.89 -10.34 -22.91
C HIS A 64 -4.24 -8.85 -23.00
N GLU A 65 -3.39 -8.03 -23.60
CA GLU A 65 -3.57 -6.58 -23.64
C GLU A 65 -4.84 -6.15 -24.40
N ASP A 66 -5.32 -6.97 -25.34
CA ASP A 66 -6.56 -6.76 -26.11
C ASP A 66 -7.78 -7.52 -25.55
N ASP A 67 -7.64 -8.21 -24.41
CA ASP A 67 -8.74 -8.98 -23.87
C ASP A 67 -9.90 -8.04 -23.45
N PRO A 68 -11.14 -8.30 -23.93
CA PRO A 68 -12.28 -7.42 -23.67
C PRO A 68 -12.71 -7.39 -22.19
N LEU A 69 -12.23 -8.31 -21.36
CA LEU A 69 -12.47 -8.32 -19.91
C LEU A 69 -11.54 -7.37 -19.14
N ILE A 70 -10.53 -6.78 -19.79
CA ILE A 70 -9.64 -5.80 -19.16
C ILE A 70 -10.33 -4.44 -19.05
N VAL A 71 -10.39 -3.90 -17.83
CA VAL A 71 -11.08 -2.67 -17.49
C VAL A 71 -10.15 -1.46 -17.62
N ARG A 72 -10.53 -0.48 -18.43
CA ARG A 72 -9.76 0.76 -18.67
C ARG A 72 -10.63 2.02 -18.64
N ASP A 73 -11.54 2.08 -17.68
CA ASP A 73 -12.59 3.11 -17.60
C ASP A 73 -12.13 4.41 -16.90
N GLY A 74 -10.91 4.45 -16.35
CA GLY A 74 -10.54 5.40 -15.30
C GLY A 74 -9.81 6.68 -15.66
N ARG A 75 -9.82 7.12 -16.93
CA ARG A 75 -9.21 8.40 -17.33
C ARG A 75 -10.18 9.23 -18.16
N GLY A 76 -10.39 10.48 -17.75
CA GLY A 76 -11.09 11.48 -18.55
C GLY A 76 -10.31 11.88 -19.80
N GLU A 77 -10.99 12.52 -20.75
CA GLU A 77 -10.46 12.87 -22.09
C GLU A 77 -9.14 13.68 -22.07
N ASP A 78 -8.87 14.39 -20.98
CA ASP A 78 -7.69 15.27 -20.84
C ASP A 78 -6.39 14.55 -20.44
N TRP A 79 -6.43 13.23 -20.17
CA TRP A 79 -5.24 12.48 -19.77
C TRP A 79 -4.52 11.86 -20.98
N PRO A 80 -3.17 11.80 -20.97
CA PRO A 80 -2.45 11.10 -22.03
C PRO A 80 -2.91 9.64 -22.11
N PRO A 81 -2.96 9.08 -23.34
CA PRO A 81 -3.38 7.70 -23.54
C PRO A 81 -2.54 6.77 -22.68
N ARG A 82 -3.22 5.91 -21.93
CA ARG A 82 -2.57 4.93 -21.05
C ARG A 82 -1.85 3.86 -21.91
N PRO A 83 -0.64 3.43 -21.52
CA PRO A 83 -0.01 2.25 -22.10
C PRO A 83 -0.93 1.02 -22.01
N ARG A 84 -0.89 0.15 -23.01
CA ARG A 84 -1.86 -0.97 -23.14
C ARG A 84 -1.65 -2.05 -22.09
N GLU A 85 -0.43 -2.17 -21.60
CA GLU A 85 -0.01 -3.04 -20.51
C GLU A 85 -0.56 -2.61 -19.14
N LEU A 86 -1.21 -1.45 -19.03
CA LEU A 86 -1.79 -0.95 -17.78
C LEU A 86 -3.32 -0.92 -17.83
N CYS A 87 -3.96 -1.24 -16.71
CA CYS A 87 -5.42 -1.26 -16.57
C CYS A 87 -5.91 -0.86 -15.17
N ASP A 88 -7.21 -0.55 -15.07
CA ASP A 88 -7.88 -0.30 -13.79
C ASP A 88 -8.31 -1.61 -13.11
N GLY A 89 -8.43 -2.69 -13.88
CA GLY A 89 -8.84 -3.99 -13.37
C GLY A 89 -9.10 -5.04 -14.44
N GLY A 90 -9.62 -6.18 -14.02
CA GLY A 90 -9.98 -7.32 -14.85
C GLY A 90 -9.96 -8.63 -14.05
N PRO A 91 -10.22 -9.78 -14.70
CA PRO A 91 -10.05 -11.09 -14.08
C PRO A 91 -8.62 -11.27 -13.57
N LYS A 92 -8.45 -11.78 -12.35
CA LYS A 92 -7.15 -11.96 -11.69
C LYS A 92 -6.15 -12.73 -12.58
N GLY A 93 -6.60 -13.75 -13.29
CA GLY A 93 -5.82 -14.58 -14.19
C GLY A 93 -5.30 -13.84 -15.43
N LEU A 94 -5.85 -12.66 -15.76
CA LEU A 94 -5.37 -11.80 -16.84
C LEU A 94 -4.43 -10.70 -16.36
N LEU A 95 -4.23 -10.58 -15.04
CA LEU A 95 -3.33 -9.60 -14.44
C LEU A 95 -1.96 -10.23 -14.15
N ASP A 96 -0.93 -9.39 -14.21
CA ASP A 96 0.41 -9.68 -13.74
C ASP A 96 0.60 -9.00 -12.38
N LEU A 97 0.32 -9.76 -11.32
CA LEU A 97 0.45 -9.31 -9.94
C LEU A 97 1.88 -9.49 -9.41
N ASP A 98 2.73 -10.22 -10.13
CA ASP A 98 4.05 -10.65 -9.63
C ASP A 98 5.20 -9.80 -10.17
N THR A 99 5.07 -9.20 -11.35
CA THR A 99 6.14 -8.36 -11.91
C THR A 99 6.48 -7.18 -11.02
N GLY A 100 5.47 -6.46 -10.51
CA GLY A 100 5.68 -5.37 -9.56
C GLY A 100 6.35 -5.87 -8.26
N ARG A 101 5.87 -6.99 -7.72
CA ARG A 101 6.44 -7.63 -6.51
C ARG A 101 7.90 -8.01 -6.71
N ARG A 102 8.28 -8.60 -7.85
CA ARG A 102 9.68 -8.94 -8.16
C ARG A 102 10.57 -7.71 -8.25
N HIS A 103 10.12 -6.65 -8.95
CA HIS A 103 10.87 -5.40 -9.03
C HIS A 103 11.05 -4.74 -7.66
N ALA A 104 10.01 -4.73 -6.83
CA ALA A 104 10.08 -4.23 -5.45
C ALA A 104 11.07 -5.06 -4.62
N ALA A 105 11.06 -6.39 -4.74
CA ALA A 105 11.99 -7.26 -4.03
C ALA A 105 13.44 -6.96 -4.38
N GLU A 106 13.75 -6.83 -5.67
CA GLU A 106 15.09 -6.49 -6.15
C GLU A 106 15.53 -5.10 -5.67
N ALA A 107 14.65 -4.09 -5.77
CA ALA A 107 14.94 -2.73 -5.35
C ALA A 107 15.14 -2.63 -3.83
N ALA A 108 14.28 -3.28 -3.04
CA ALA A 108 14.40 -3.37 -1.59
C ALA A 108 15.69 -4.07 -1.18
N GLY A 109 16.02 -5.20 -1.83
CA GLY A 109 17.26 -5.92 -1.59
C GLY A 109 18.48 -5.02 -1.79
N ARG A 110 18.56 -4.31 -2.93
CA ARG A 110 19.65 -3.35 -3.20
C ARG A 110 19.73 -2.22 -2.18
N ARG A 111 18.59 -1.67 -1.75
CA ARG A 111 18.55 -0.61 -0.73
C ARG A 111 19.07 -1.13 0.61
N TRP A 112 18.63 -2.30 1.04
CA TRP A 112 19.10 -2.94 2.28
C TRP A 112 20.60 -3.25 2.22
N ASP A 113 21.07 -3.86 1.12
CA ASP A 113 22.48 -4.18 0.92
C ASP A 113 23.35 -2.91 0.97
N THR A 114 22.87 -1.80 0.39
CA THR A 114 23.56 -0.51 0.47
C THR A 114 23.59 0.03 1.91
N TRP A 115 22.45 0.03 2.60
CA TRP A 115 22.38 0.48 3.99
C TRP A 115 23.36 -0.31 4.86
N ARG A 116 23.41 -1.64 4.71
CA ARG A 116 24.33 -2.49 5.48
C ARG A 116 25.79 -2.21 5.18
N ALA A 117 26.15 -2.00 3.91
CA ALA A 117 27.50 -1.65 3.52
C ALA A 117 27.92 -0.31 4.13
N PHE A 118 27.03 0.68 4.13
CA PHE A 118 27.27 1.98 4.75
C PHE A 118 27.37 1.90 6.28
N SER A 119 26.38 1.28 6.93
CA SER A 119 26.29 1.22 8.39
C SER A 119 27.45 0.42 9.01
N ALA A 120 28.02 -0.55 8.29
CA ALA A 120 29.18 -1.32 8.74
C ALA A 120 30.47 -0.49 8.90
N LEU A 121 30.51 0.73 8.35
CA LEU A 121 31.64 1.67 8.52
C LEU A 121 31.57 2.42 9.86
N HIS A 122 30.50 2.24 10.64
CA HIS A 122 30.25 2.94 11.89
C HIS A 122 30.05 1.94 13.04
N PRO A 123 30.27 2.36 14.30
CA PRO A 123 29.86 1.57 15.46
C PRO A 123 28.36 1.22 15.42
N PRO A 124 27.95 0.07 16.00
CA PRO A 124 26.54 -0.31 16.10
C PRO A 124 25.69 0.82 16.68
N SER A 125 24.49 0.99 16.13
CA SER A 125 23.55 2.05 16.51
C SER A 125 22.17 1.44 16.78
N LEU A 126 21.38 2.14 17.57
CA LEU A 126 20.05 1.77 18.04
C LEU A 126 19.00 2.64 17.32
N SER A 127 17.81 2.09 17.11
CA SER A 127 16.70 2.80 16.49
C SER A 127 16.17 3.93 17.38
N TYR A 128 15.44 4.86 16.78
CA TYR A 128 14.73 5.90 17.54
C TYR A 128 13.69 5.30 18.50
N SER A 129 13.01 4.23 18.06
CA SER A 129 12.03 3.51 18.87
C SER A 129 12.63 2.94 20.16
N TYR A 130 13.88 2.45 20.13
CA TYR A 130 14.58 1.99 21.34
C TYR A 130 14.64 3.08 22.42
N PHE A 131 15.05 4.29 22.03
CA PHE A 131 15.16 5.41 22.98
C PHE A 131 13.79 5.87 23.46
N ARG A 132 12.76 5.85 22.60
CA ARG A 132 11.37 6.14 23.00
C ARG A 132 10.85 5.14 24.02
N THR A 133 11.03 3.85 23.78
CA THR A 133 10.62 2.79 24.71
C THR A 133 11.31 2.98 26.06
N LYS A 134 12.63 3.21 26.05
CA LYS A 134 13.40 3.47 27.27
C LYS A 134 12.86 4.67 28.08
N SER A 135 12.48 5.76 27.40
CA SER A 135 11.90 6.94 28.07
C SER A 135 10.51 6.67 28.63
N HIS A 136 9.71 5.85 27.94
CA HIS A 136 8.38 5.49 28.38
C HIS A 136 8.41 4.57 29.61
N GLU A 137 9.36 3.62 29.65
CA GLU A 137 9.52 2.67 30.75
C GLU A 137 10.08 3.31 32.02
N ASP A 138 10.99 4.29 31.89
CA ASP A 138 11.55 5.02 33.02
C ASP A 138 11.76 6.52 32.70
N PRO A 139 10.68 7.33 32.72
CA PRO A 139 10.77 8.75 32.40
C PRO A 139 11.56 9.55 33.43
N GLY A 140 11.76 9.03 34.65
CA GLY A 140 12.54 9.66 35.70
C GLY A 140 14.04 9.56 35.45
N ALA A 141 14.53 8.37 35.10
CA ALA A 141 15.94 8.16 34.77
C ALA A 141 16.29 8.54 33.32
N TYR A 142 15.33 8.46 32.39
CA TYR A 142 15.53 8.76 30.97
C TYR A 142 14.42 9.68 30.42
N PRO A 143 14.52 10.99 30.63
CA PRO A 143 13.48 11.95 30.24
C PRO A 143 13.40 12.15 28.71
N GLU A 144 12.22 12.53 28.22
CA GLU A 144 11.89 12.61 26.79
C GLU A 144 12.86 13.45 25.95
N HIS A 145 13.36 14.57 26.49
CA HIS A 145 14.31 15.43 25.77
C HIS A 145 15.63 14.71 25.42
N ARG A 146 15.99 13.65 26.16
CA ARG A 146 17.18 12.82 25.87
C ARG A 146 17.00 11.91 24.67
N VAL A 147 15.76 11.55 24.32
CA VAL A 147 15.45 10.60 23.24
C VAL A 147 16.08 11.06 21.92
N LEU A 148 15.72 12.27 21.48
CA LEU A 148 16.23 12.81 20.23
C LEU A 148 17.72 13.16 20.33
N GLU A 149 18.15 13.65 21.50
CA GLU A 149 19.54 14.06 21.75
C GLU A 149 20.52 12.88 21.60
N ASP A 150 20.23 11.77 22.27
CA ASP A 150 21.09 10.58 22.25
C ASP A 150 20.97 9.82 20.93
N PHE A 151 19.76 9.75 20.34
CA PHE A 151 19.58 9.20 18.99
C PHE A 151 20.41 9.95 17.95
N ALA A 152 20.37 11.29 17.99
CA ALA A 152 21.10 12.16 17.06
C ALA A 152 22.62 12.11 17.25
N ARG A 153 23.12 11.70 18.42
CA ARG A 153 24.57 11.61 18.72
C ARG A 153 25.23 10.38 18.11
N GLN A 154 24.46 9.39 17.69
CA GLN A 154 24.98 8.14 17.15
C GLN A 154 25.80 8.39 15.88
N PRO A 155 27.01 7.81 15.74
CA PRO A 155 27.93 8.14 14.65
C PRO A 155 27.31 8.02 13.24
N VAL A 156 26.54 6.95 12.99
CA VAL A 156 25.89 6.75 11.69
C VAL A 156 24.78 7.77 11.43
N ILE A 157 24.02 8.16 12.46
CA ILE A 157 22.93 9.15 12.36
C ILE A 157 23.51 10.54 12.09
N ARG A 158 24.62 10.89 12.73
CA ARG A 158 25.36 12.13 12.44
C ARG A 158 25.87 12.16 11.01
N ALA A 159 26.53 11.08 10.57
CA ALA A 159 27.06 10.97 9.21
C ALA A 159 25.97 11.17 8.14
N ILE A 160 24.76 10.64 8.37
CA ILE A 160 23.61 10.84 7.48
C ILE A 160 23.16 12.30 7.49
N ARG A 161 22.98 12.90 8.67
CA ARG A 161 22.48 14.29 8.79
C ARG A 161 23.45 15.33 8.25
N ASP A 162 24.75 15.04 8.28
CA ASP A 162 25.79 15.94 7.79
C ASP A 162 25.91 15.90 6.25
N ASP A 163 25.26 14.97 5.56
CA ASP A 163 25.25 14.83 4.09
C ASP A 163 23.82 14.74 3.54
N PRO A 164 23.32 15.78 2.83
CA PRO A 164 21.97 15.79 2.26
C PRO A 164 21.65 14.60 1.34
N ALA A 165 22.64 14.06 0.62
CA ALA A 165 22.41 12.91 -0.26
C ALA A 165 22.21 11.61 0.54
N LEU A 166 22.83 11.50 1.72
CA LEU A 166 22.60 10.38 2.63
C LEU A 166 21.27 10.53 3.38
N ASP A 167 20.93 11.76 3.78
CA ASP A 167 19.65 12.07 4.43
C ASP A 167 18.47 11.75 3.50
N GLU A 168 18.51 12.18 2.24
CA GLU A 168 17.50 11.83 1.23
C GLU A 168 17.39 10.32 1.03
N ARG A 169 18.53 9.61 1.08
CA ARG A 169 18.59 8.17 0.78
C ARG A 169 18.11 7.28 1.93
N PHE A 170 18.46 7.62 3.17
CA PHE A 170 18.29 6.75 4.34
C PHE A 170 17.26 7.29 5.33
N GLY A 171 16.96 8.59 5.30
CA GLY A 171 15.98 9.24 6.15
C GLY A 171 16.37 9.30 7.62
N PHE A 172 15.37 9.54 8.47
CA PHE A 172 15.57 9.89 9.87
C PHE A 172 16.02 8.72 10.77
N ASP A 173 15.38 7.56 10.66
CA ASP A 173 15.68 6.35 11.47
C ASP A 173 15.92 5.11 10.59
N PRO A 174 17.06 5.05 9.91
CA PRO A 174 17.39 3.92 9.05
C PRO A 174 17.60 2.62 9.85
N VAL A 175 18.04 2.70 11.11
CA VAL A 175 18.23 1.51 11.95
C VAL A 175 16.88 0.84 12.21
N GLY A 176 15.87 1.62 12.62
CA GLY A 176 14.52 1.11 12.80
C GLY A 176 13.84 0.69 11.49
N TRP A 177 14.06 1.42 10.41
CA TRP A 177 13.39 1.18 9.14
C TRP A 177 13.90 -0.07 8.40
N PHE A 178 15.22 -0.19 8.23
CA PHE A 178 15.82 -1.35 7.54
C PHE A 178 15.83 -2.61 8.40
N GLY A 179 15.94 -2.47 9.72
CA GLY A 179 16.04 -3.59 10.65
C GLY A 179 17.28 -4.46 10.44
N GLU A 180 17.29 -5.63 11.10
CA GLU A 180 18.41 -6.58 11.06
C GLU A 180 18.25 -7.66 9.98
N ASP A 181 17.01 -7.98 9.60
CA ASP A 181 16.69 -9.06 8.67
C ASP A 181 16.36 -8.52 7.29
N ARG A 182 17.20 -8.89 6.31
CA ARG A 182 17.04 -8.53 4.90
C ARG A 182 15.74 -9.07 4.32
N ASP A 183 15.39 -10.32 4.63
CA ASP A 183 14.25 -10.98 4.02
C ASP A 183 12.95 -10.39 4.57
N ALA A 184 12.91 -10.05 5.86
CA ALA A 184 11.79 -9.32 6.46
C ALA A 184 11.61 -7.91 5.86
N PHE A 185 12.71 -7.19 5.62
CA PHE A 185 12.67 -5.87 4.96
C PHE A 185 12.13 -5.99 3.52
N VAL A 186 12.71 -6.91 2.75
CA VAL A 186 12.29 -7.18 1.37
C VAL A 186 10.82 -7.59 1.31
N LYS A 187 10.38 -8.49 2.20
CA LYS A 187 8.99 -8.93 2.28
C LYS A 187 8.02 -7.77 2.52
N ARG A 188 8.35 -6.85 3.44
CA ARG A 188 7.51 -5.67 3.71
C ARG A 188 7.29 -4.82 2.46
N ASP A 189 8.35 -4.55 1.72
CA ASP A 189 8.27 -3.77 0.48
C ASP A 189 7.51 -4.51 -0.63
N VAL A 190 7.64 -5.84 -0.70
CA VAL A 190 6.86 -6.68 -1.62
C VAL A 190 5.37 -6.66 -1.27
N ASP A 191 5.04 -6.82 0.01
CA ASP A 191 3.66 -6.85 0.49
C ASP A 191 2.97 -5.50 0.23
N ALA A 192 3.70 -4.39 0.25
CA ALA A 192 3.15 -3.05 0.00
C ALA A 192 2.85 -2.72 -1.48
N VAL A 193 3.18 -3.61 -2.43
CA VAL A 193 3.06 -3.30 -3.88
C VAL A 193 1.62 -3.21 -4.36
N LEU A 194 0.78 -4.17 -3.96
CA LEU A 194 -0.60 -4.27 -4.42
C LEU A 194 -1.64 -3.57 -3.54
N PRO A 195 -1.54 -3.53 -2.21
CA PRO A 195 -2.60 -2.99 -1.37
C PRO A 195 -2.97 -1.55 -1.71
N THR A 196 -4.26 -1.24 -1.60
CA THR A 196 -4.78 0.13 -1.57
C THR A 196 -5.11 0.54 -0.15
N ILE A 197 -5.62 1.75 0.08
CA ILE A 197 -6.05 2.16 1.43
C ILE A 197 -7.32 1.42 1.88
N ALA A 198 -8.04 0.76 0.96
CA ALA A 198 -9.14 -0.14 1.31
C ALA A 198 -9.22 -1.37 0.38
N LEU A 199 -9.83 -2.44 0.89
CA LEU A 199 -10.18 -3.66 0.15
C LEU A 199 -11.66 -3.98 0.43
N LEU A 200 -12.45 -4.11 -0.64
CA LEU A 200 -13.82 -4.65 -0.58
C LEU A 200 -13.80 -6.09 -1.08
N THR A 201 -13.97 -7.03 -0.15
CA THR A 201 -13.88 -8.47 -0.40
C THR A 201 -15.11 -9.01 -1.14
N LEU A 202 -15.00 -10.22 -1.73
CA LEU A 202 -16.11 -10.92 -2.40
C LEU A 202 -17.33 -11.15 -1.51
N ASP A 203 -17.11 -11.32 -0.20
CA ASP A 203 -18.17 -11.48 0.80
C ASP A 203 -18.71 -10.14 1.33
N GLY A 204 -18.33 -9.02 0.70
CA GLY A 204 -18.89 -7.69 0.98
C GLY A 204 -18.32 -7.01 2.22
N ARG A 205 -17.13 -7.39 2.70
CA ARG A 205 -16.48 -6.72 3.83
C ARG A 205 -15.55 -5.61 3.32
N TRP A 206 -15.72 -4.41 3.87
CA TRP A 206 -14.78 -3.31 3.69
C TRP A 206 -13.68 -3.38 4.74
N LEU A 207 -12.44 -3.41 4.29
CA LEU A 207 -11.27 -3.48 5.15
C LEU A 207 -10.39 -2.27 4.89
N SER A 208 -10.28 -1.39 5.88
CA SER A 208 -9.38 -0.24 5.87
C SER A 208 -7.94 -0.69 6.03
N GLY A 209 -7.05 -0.06 5.26
CA GLY A 209 -5.65 -0.40 5.15
C GLY A 209 -4.71 0.58 5.82
N GLY A 210 -3.48 0.66 5.30
CA GLY A 210 -2.44 1.55 5.80
C GLY A 210 -1.57 0.95 6.91
N SER A 211 -1.59 -0.37 7.08
CA SER A 211 -0.71 -1.07 8.03
C SER A 211 -0.10 -2.33 7.41
N HIS A 212 1.08 -2.73 7.89
CA HIS A 212 1.73 -3.94 7.39
C HIS A 212 0.90 -5.22 7.59
N PRO A 213 0.20 -5.44 8.72
CA PRO A 213 -0.72 -6.58 8.84
C PRO A 213 -1.84 -6.58 7.80
N TYR A 214 -2.35 -5.41 7.42
CA TYR A 214 -3.31 -5.29 6.33
C TYR A 214 -2.68 -5.66 4.98
N ASP A 215 -1.45 -5.20 4.70
CA ASP A 215 -0.76 -5.52 3.44
C ASP A 215 -0.58 -7.03 3.30
N VAL A 216 -0.16 -7.71 4.37
CA VAL A 216 -0.04 -9.18 4.41
C VAL A 216 -1.38 -9.83 4.11
N TYR A 217 -2.45 -9.43 4.82
CA TYR A 217 -3.80 -9.96 4.60
C TYR A 217 -4.29 -9.74 3.17
N PHE A 218 -4.08 -8.54 2.63
CA PHE A 218 -4.48 -8.17 1.27
C PHE A 218 -3.87 -9.13 0.24
N ASN A 219 -2.56 -9.37 0.34
CA ASN A 219 -1.86 -10.24 -0.60
C ASN A 219 -2.34 -11.69 -0.46
N GLU A 220 -2.41 -12.22 0.76
CA GLU A 220 -2.91 -13.59 1.02
C GLU A 220 -4.33 -13.78 0.50
N TYR A 221 -5.20 -12.79 0.73
CA TYR A 221 -6.57 -12.81 0.25
C TYR A 221 -6.61 -12.84 -1.27
N VAL A 222 -5.97 -11.89 -1.94
CA VAL A 222 -5.97 -11.79 -3.41
C VAL A 222 -5.36 -13.03 -4.07
N ASP A 223 -4.27 -13.57 -3.53
CA ASP A 223 -3.60 -14.75 -4.07
C ASP A 223 -4.47 -16.01 -3.93
N SER A 224 -5.37 -16.05 -2.93
CA SER A 224 -6.30 -17.16 -2.70
C SER A 224 -7.53 -17.16 -3.61
N LEU A 225 -7.80 -16.04 -4.30
CA LEU A 225 -8.99 -15.89 -5.14
C LEU A 225 -8.92 -16.77 -6.40
N PRO A 226 -10.07 -17.21 -6.94
CA PRO A 226 -10.14 -17.79 -8.27
C PRO A 226 -9.60 -16.87 -9.37
N ASP A 227 -9.01 -17.43 -10.43
CA ASP A 227 -8.44 -16.66 -11.55
C ASP A 227 -9.48 -15.83 -12.32
N ASP A 228 -10.75 -16.22 -12.30
CA ASP A 228 -11.85 -15.50 -12.93
C ASP A 228 -12.44 -14.39 -12.04
N THR A 229 -11.97 -14.25 -10.80
CA THR A 229 -12.38 -13.16 -9.91
C THR A 229 -11.98 -11.82 -10.49
N ILE A 230 -12.92 -10.89 -10.57
CA ILE A 230 -12.69 -9.55 -11.09
C ILE A 230 -12.08 -8.69 -9.99
N LEU A 231 -10.90 -8.14 -10.23
CA LEU A 231 -10.24 -7.15 -9.37
C LEU A 231 -10.30 -5.79 -10.05
N VAL A 232 -10.87 -4.79 -9.40
CA VAL A 232 -10.96 -3.43 -9.98
C VAL A 232 -10.58 -2.37 -8.96
N ARG A 233 -9.77 -1.41 -9.38
CA ARG A 233 -9.48 -0.21 -8.59
C ARG A 233 -10.58 0.83 -8.80
N VAL A 234 -11.15 1.25 -7.69
CA VAL A 234 -12.15 2.31 -7.64
C VAL A 234 -11.58 3.45 -6.82
N LEU A 235 -11.72 4.66 -7.36
CA LEU A 235 -11.43 5.87 -6.63
C LEU A 235 -12.74 6.39 -6.05
N TYR A 236 -12.74 6.65 -4.74
CA TYR A 236 -13.88 7.21 -4.02
C TYR A 236 -13.48 8.50 -3.30
N HIS A 237 -14.45 9.36 -3.07
CA HIS A 237 -14.32 10.51 -2.17
C HIS A 237 -15.22 10.23 -0.97
N GLY A 238 -14.65 10.35 0.24
CA GLY A 238 -15.36 10.25 1.51
C GLY A 238 -15.83 11.59 2.02
#